data_AF-A0A6M0RF01-F1
#
_entry.id   AF-A0A6M0RF01-F1
#
_cell.length_a   1.000
_cell.length_b   1.000
_cell.length_c   1.000
_cell.angle_alpha   90.00
_cell.angle_beta   90.00
_cell.angle_gamma   90.00
#
_symmetry.space_group_name_H-M   'P 1'
#
loop_
_entity.id
_entity.type
_entity.pdbx_description
1 polymer ?
#
loop_
_entity_poly.entity_id
_entity_poly.type
_entity_poly.pdbx_seq_one_letter_code
_entity_poly.pdbx_strand_id
1 'polypeptide(L)'
;MQSLSLPNPARFQANNYPMPAVKASTMQRMGARCWRCLINQGVPFKDARELAIAIVHFIYLDSTPSKTQKYLIDQYQQHICAARLSSLQF
;
A
#
# COMPACT_ATOMS: atom_id res chain seq x y z
N MET A 1 -16.84 29.82 -34.75
CA MET A 1 -15.96 29.28 -33.70
C MET A 1 -16.61 28.04 -33.13
N GLN A 2 -16.14 26.86 -33.52
CA GLN A 2 -16.73 25.58 -33.08
C GLN A 2 -15.98 25.07 -31.85
N SER A 3 -16.77 24.71 -30.83
CA SER A 3 -16.36 24.26 -29.51
C SER A 3 -15.49 22.99 -29.58
N LEU A 4 -14.24 23.10 -29.12
CA LEU A 4 -13.37 21.96 -28.83
C LEU A 4 -13.92 21.21 -27.63
N SER A 5 -14.60 20.10 -27.88
CA SER A 5 -15.00 19.16 -26.83
C SER A 5 -13.74 18.45 -26.33
N LEU A 6 -13.35 18.73 -25.08
CA LEU A 6 -12.27 18.00 -24.40
C LEU A 6 -12.61 16.50 -24.37
N PRO A 7 -11.66 15.60 -24.70
CA PRO A 7 -11.87 14.18 -24.52
C PRO A 7 -12.09 13.89 -23.03
N ASN A 8 -13.27 13.33 -22.75
CA ASN A 8 -13.71 12.82 -21.46
C ASN A 8 -12.55 12.06 -20.80
N PRO A 9 -12.10 12.40 -19.57
CA PRO A 9 -11.06 11.65 -18.92
C PRO A 9 -11.59 10.23 -18.76
N ALA A 10 -10.94 9.31 -19.48
CA ALA A 10 -11.22 7.89 -19.44
C ALA A 10 -11.47 7.50 -17.99
N ARG A 11 -12.68 7.01 -17.72
CA ARG A 11 -13.06 6.33 -16.48
C ARG A 11 -11.84 5.55 -16.04
N PHE A 12 -11.35 5.84 -14.84
CA PHE A 12 -10.37 5.02 -14.14
C PHE A 12 -10.77 3.56 -14.35
N GLN A 13 -10.13 2.89 -15.30
CA GLN A 13 -10.24 1.46 -15.45
C GLN A 13 -9.43 0.93 -14.28
N ALA A 14 -10.11 0.75 -13.15
CA ALA A 14 -9.64 -0.11 -12.09
C ALA A 14 -9.12 -1.37 -12.78
N ASN A 15 -7.83 -1.62 -12.61
CA ASN A 15 -7.10 -2.66 -13.32
C ASN A 15 -7.94 -3.95 -13.36
N ASN A 16 -8.32 -4.39 -14.57
CA ASN A 16 -9.11 -5.60 -14.84
C ASN A 16 -8.29 -6.88 -14.59
N TYR A 17 -7.60 -6.98 -13.46
CA TYR A 17 -7.11 -8.25 -12.95
C TYR A 17 -8.11 -8.69 -11.88
N PRO A 18 -8.78 -9.85 -12.03
CA PRO A 18 -9.56 -10.41 -10.94
C PRO A 18 -8.57 -10.75 -9.83
N MET A 19 -8.36 -9.83 -8.89
CA MET A 19 -7.72 -10.20 -7.64
C MET A 19 -8.67 -11.19 -6.96
N PRO A 20 -8.26 -12.46 -6.77
CA PRO A 20 -9.08 -13.40 -6.04
C PRO A 20 -9.43 -12.76 -4.70
N ALA A 21 -10.70 -12.74 -4.31
CA ALA A 21 -11.17 -12.08 -3.09
C ALA A 21 -10.33 -12.57 -1.89
N VAL A 22 -9.32 -11.80 -1.52
CA VAL A 22 -8.37 -12.21 -0.50
C VAL A 22 -9.10 -12.19 0.83
N LYS A 23 -9.14 -13.33 1.50
CA LYS A 23 -9.80 -13.44 2.81
C LYS A 23 -9.19 -12.41 3.75
N ALA A 24 -10.02 -11.75 4.56
CA ALA A 24 -9.58 -10.75 5.54
C ALA A 24 -8.48 -11.30 6.48
N SER A 25 -8.52 -12.60 6.80
CA SER A 25 -7.51 -13.27 7.62
C SER A 25 -6.14 -13.41 6.94
N THR A 26 -6.07 -13.40 5.61
CA THR A 26 -4.81 -13.37 4.85
C THR A 26 -4.22 -11.95 4.89
N MET A 27 -5.04 -10.93 4.66
CA MET A 27 -4.62 -9.52 4.75
C MET A 27 -4.10 -9.17 6.15
N GLN A 28 -4.80 -9.62 7.21
CA GLN A 28 -4.37 -9.43 8.60
C GLN A 28 -3.02 -10.11 8.90
N ARG A 29 -2.83 -11.35 8.44
CA ARG A 29 -1.56 -12.06 8.62
C ARG A 29 -0.41 -11.37 7.90
N MET A 30 -0.64 -10.88 6.68
CA MET A 30 0.36 -10.11 5.94
C MET A 30 0.67 -8.79 6.63
N GLY A 31 -0.35 -8.05 7.07
CA GLY A 31 -0.18 -6.80 7.83
C GLY A 31 0.64 -7.00 9.10
N ALA A 32 0.37 -8.07 9.85
CA ALA A 32 1.15 -8.40 11.05
C ALA A 32 2.61 -8.74 10.76
N ARG A 33 2.90 -9.40 9.62
CA ARG A 33 4.26 -9.68 9.17
C ARG A 33 4.99 -8.40 8.77
N CYS A 34 4.39 -7.58 7.90
CA CYS A 34 4.95 -6.29 7.49
C CYS A 34 5.26 -5.42 8.71
N TRP A 35 4.31 -5.34 9.63
CA TRP A 35 4.44 -4.58 10.87
C TRP A 35 5.64 -5.04 11.72
N ARG A 36 5.79 -6.36 11.93
CA ARG A 36 6.94 -6.91 12.67
C ARG A 36 8.27 -6.63 11.97
N CYS A 37 8.33 -6.76 10.65
CA CYS A 37 9.53 -6.44 9.88
C CYS A 37 9.93 -4.97 10.03
N LEU A 38 8.97 -4.04 9.99
CA LEU A 38 9.24 -2.61 10.15
C LEU A 38 9.75 -2.26 11.55
N ILE A 39 9.16 -2.84 12.60
CA ILE A 39 9.64 -2.67 13.98
C ILE A 39 11.08 -3.17 14.12
N ASN A 40 11.39 -4.34 13.54
CA ASN A 40 12.75 -4.90 13.59
C ASN A 40 13.79 -4.02 12.88
N GLN A 41 13.37 -3.15 11.96
CA GLN A 41 14.25 -2.17 11.31
C GLN A 41 14.36 -0.85 12.07
N GLY A 42 13.69 -0.69 13.23
CA GLY A 42 13.74 0.52 14.05
C GLY A 42 12.60 1.51 13.80
N VAL A 43 11.58 1.15 13.00
CA VAL A 43 10.40 2.00 12.84
C VAL A 43 9.57 1.99 14.15
N PRO A 44 9.19 3.15 14.71
CA PRO A 44 8.36 3.24 15.90
C PRO A 44 7.04 2.47 15.74
N PHE A 45 6.57 1.85 16.82
CA PHE A 45 5.42 0.94 16.82
C PHE A 45 4.15 1.51 16.15
N LYS A 46 3.83 2.78 16.43
CA LYS A 46 2.69 3.50 15.88
C LYS A 46 2.82 3.70 14.36
N ASP A 47 4.00 4.13 13.92
CA ASP A 47 4.30 4.44 12.52
C ASP A 47 4.39 3.16 11.69
N ALA A 48 5.01 2.11 12.24
CA ALA A 48 5.08 0.79 11.64
C ALA A 48 3.68 0.23 11.37
N ARG A 49 2.72 0.48 12.26
CA ARG A 49 1.33 0.01 12.10
C ARG A 49 0.66 0.71 10.93
N GLU A 50 0.77 2.03 10.84
CA GLU A 50 0.22 2.82 9.73
C GLU A 50 0.84 2.43 8.39
N LEU A 51 2.16 2.21 8.36
CA LEU A 51 2.86 1.73 7.17
C LEU A 51 2.40 0.34 6.76
N ALA A 52 2.28 -0.60 7.70
CA ALA A 52 1.80 -1.95 7.40
C ALA A 52 0.38 -1.95 6.82
N ILE A 53 -0.51 -1.10 7.33
CA ILE A 53 -1.85 -0.89 6.77
C ILE A 53 -1.76 -0.35 5.35
N ALA A 54 -0.96 0.68 5.12
CA ALA A 54 -0.76 1.26 3.79
C ALA A 54 -0.26 0.23 2.77
N ILE A 55 0.72 -0.60 3.17
CA ILE A 55 1.29 -1.67 2.34
C ILE A 55 0.23 -2.71 1.98
N VAL A 56 -0.54 -3.20 2.96
CA VAL A 56 -1.61 -4.19 2.73
C VAL A 56 -2.71 -3.61 1.84
N HIS A 57 -3.12 -2.38 2.09
CA HIS A 57 -4.14 -1.70 1.29
C HIS A 57 -3.67 -1.47 -0.16
N PHE A 58 -2.39 -1.15 -0.35
CA PHE A 58 -1.82 -1.05 -1.69
C PHE A 58 -1.81 -2.42 -2.39
N ILE A 59 -1.30 -3.47 -1.74
CA ILE A 59 -1.14 -4.80 -2.33
C ILE A 59 -2.46 -5.46 -2.68
N TYR A 60 -3.47 -5.34 -1.81
CA TYR A 60 -4.70 -6.13 -1.93
C TYR A 60 -5.93 -5.33 -2.34
N LEU A 61 -5.92 -4.01 -2.13
CA LEU A 61 -7.10 -3.15 -2.35
C LEU A 61 -6.84 -2.05 -3.39
N ASP A 62 -5.67 -2.07 -4.06
CA ASP A 62 -5.22 -1.05 -5.04
C ASP A 62 -5.52 0.39 -4.56
N SER A 63 -5.31 0.61 -3.27
CA SER A 63 -5.73 1.83 -2.59
C SER A 63 -4.62 2.86 -2.54
N THR A 64 -4.97 4.11 -2.81
CA THR A 64 -4.02 5.22 -2.72
C THR A 64 -3.67 5.52 -1.26
N PRO A 65 -2.39 5.68 -0.89
CA PRO A 65 -2.02 6.02 0.49
C PRO A 65 -2.52 7.42 0.88
N SER A 66 -2.93 7.56 2.14
CA SER A 66 -3.31 8.85 2.73
C SER A 66 -2.13 9.81 2.83
N LYS A 67 -2.38 11.11 3.07
CA LYS A 67 -1.31 12.11 3.25
C LYS A 67 -0.32 11.70 4.35
N THR A 68 -0.82 11.19 5.48
CA THR A 68 -0.01 10.69 6.58
C THR A 68 0.82 9.49 6.16
N GLN A 69 0.22 8.54 5.43
CA GLN A 69 0.94 7.35 4.96
C GLN A 69 2.04 7.71 3.95
N LYS A 70 1.78 8.66 3.04
CA LYS A 70 2.81 9.17 2.11
C LYS A 70 3.99 9.79 2.86
N TYR A 71 3.71 10.62 3.87
CA TYR A 71 4.75 11.18 4.73
C TYR A 71 5.57 10.09 5.43
N LEU A 72 4.92 9.07 6.00
CA LEU A 72 5.61 7.96 6.65
C LEU A 72 6.45 7.14 5.66
N ILE A 73 5.96 6.91 4.44
CA ILE A 73 6.71 6.19 3.40
C ILE A 73 7.99 6.96 3.04
N ASP A 74 7.89 8.27 2.86
CA ASP A 74 9.03 9.13 2.55
C ASP A 74 10.06 9.15 3.68
N GLN A 75 9.60 9.36 4.92
CA GLN A 75 10.46 9.37 6.12
C GLN A 75 11.17 8.04 6.36
N TYR A 76 10.47 6.92 6.20
CA TYR A 76 11.00 5.59 6.53
C TYR A 76 11.45 4.78 5.30
N GLN A 77 11.67 5.41 4.14
CA GLN A 77 11.97 4.69 2.90
C GLN A 77 13.12 3.68 3.06
N GLN A 78 14.18 4.07 3.78
CA GLN A 78 15.36 3.22 3.98
C GLN A 78 15.02 2.00 4.83
N HIS A 79 14.18 2.17 5.84
CA HIS A 79 13.75 1.11 6.75
C HIS A 79 12.79 0.15 6.04
N ILE A 80 11.91 0.68 5.20
CA ILE A 80 11.00 -0.11 4.36
C ILE A 80 11.79 -0.98 3.37
N CYS A 81 12.82 -0.42 2.71
CA CYS A 81 13.70 -1.18 1.85
C CYS A 81 14.49 -2.25 2.63
N ALA A 82 15.03 -1.90 3.79
CA ALA A 82 15.77 -2.83 4.65
C ALA A 82 14.90 -3.95 5.23
N ALA A 83 13.59 -3.71 5.41
CA ALA A 83 12.63 -4.71 5.87
C ALA A 83 12.40 -5.85 4.85
N ARG A 84 12.92 -5.73 3.61
CA ARG A 84 12.84 -6.73 2.53
C ARG A 84 11.44 -7.33 2.39
N LEU A 85 10.43 -6.46 2.41
CA LEU A 85 9.02 -6.88 2.41
C LEU A 85 8.65 -7.71 1.17
N SER A 86 9.37 -7.55 0.06
CA SER A 86 9.24 -8.38 -1.15
C SER A 86 9.59 -9.86 -0.94
N SER A 87 10.29 -10.21 0.15
CA SER A 87 10.57 -11.60 0.52
C SER A 87 9.44 -12.26 1.32
N LEU A 88 8.44 -11.48 1.75
CA LEU A 88 7.25 -12.03 2.40
C LEU A 88 6.42 -12.74 1.35
N GLN A 89 6.57 -14.06 1.25
CA GLN A 89 5.77 -14.89 0.34
C GLN A 89 4.28 -14.74 0.67
N PHE A 90 3.49 -14.47 -0.38
CA PHE A 90 2.04 -14.25 -0.37
C PHE A 90 1.26 -15.56 -0.47
#